data_AF-A0A453S3H1-F1
#
_entry.id   AF-A0A453S3H1-F1
#
_cell.length_a   1.000
_cell.length_b   1.000
_cell.length_c   1.000
_cell.angle_alpha   90.00
_cell.angle_beta   90.00
_cell.angle_gamma   90.00
#
_symmetry.space_group_name_H-M   'P 1'
#
loop_
_entity.id
_entity.type
_entity.pdbx_description
1 polymer ?
#
loop_
_entity_poly.entity_id
_entity_poly.type
_entity_poly.pdbx_seq_one_letter_code
_entity_poly.pdbx_strand_id
1 'polypeptide(L)' 'MPGGDLYEFVHKQNDVLDLLLILRIAMSISKGMECLHQHNIIHRDLKTANILMGDNHVGCEDCRLWCGSSW' A
#
# COMPACT_ATOMS: atom_id res chain seq x y z
N MET A 1 8.67 -9.76 -1.38
CA MET A 1 8.05 -9.96 -0.06
C MET A 1 6.87 -10.90 -0.22
N PRO A 2 6.58 -11.76 0.77
CA PRO A 2 5.39 -12.58 0.71
C PRO A 2 4.17 -11.62 0.77
N GLY A 3 3.20 -11.81 -0.14
CA GLY A 3 2.03 -10.91 -0.32
C GLY A 3 1.95 -10.13 -1.65
N GLY A 4 3.06 -9.88 -2.35
CA GLY A 4 3.06 -9.21 -3.67
C GLY A 4 2.74 -7.71 -3.61
N ASP A 5 2.44 -7.10 -4.77
CA ASP A 5 2.02 -5.70 -4.88
C ASP A 5 0.50 -5.56 -5.13
N LEU A 6 -0.02 -4.35 -4.93
CA LEU A 6 -1.45 -4.06 -5.10
C LEU A 6 -1.90 -4.18 -6.56
N TYR A 7 -1.00 -3.99 -7.53
CA TYR A 7 -1.33 -4.17 -8.94
C TYR A 7 -1.66 -5.64 -9.22
N GLU A 8 -0.80 -6.55 -8.78
CA GLU A 8 -1.01 -8.00 -8.88
C GLU A 8 -2.25 -8.44 -8.09
N PHE A 9 -2.49 -7.87 -6.91
CA PHE A 9 -3.67 -8.19 -6.10
C PHE A 9 -4.98 -7.86 -6.82
N VAL A 10 -5.08 -6.67 -7.41
CA VAL A 10 -6.28 -6.22 -8.14
C VAL A 10 -6.48 -7.03 -9.42
N HIS A 11 -5.41 -7.40 -10.12
CA HIS A 11 -5.51 -8.13 -11.39
C HIS A 11 -5.64 -9.65 -11.22
N LYS A 12 -5.20 -10.23 -10.09
CA LYS A 12 -5.38 -11.65 -9.77
C LYS A 12 -6.74 -11.95 -9.16
N GLN A 13 -7.37 -10.99 -8.50
CA GLN A 13 -8.77 -11.14 -8.10
C GLN A 13 -9.65 -10.94 -9.33
N ASN A 14 -10.09 -12.05 -9.92
CA ASN A 14 -11.06 -12.07 -11.01
C ASN A 14 -12.50 -11.82 -10.51
N ASP A 15 -12.65 -11.52 -9.21
CA ASP A 15 -13.90 -11.30 -8.50
C ASP A 15 -14.10 -9.81 -8.16
N VAL A 16 -15.35 -9.43 -7.90
CA VAL A 16 -15.71 -8.08 -7.48
C VAL A 16 -15.04 -7.77 -6.13
N LEU A 17 -14.09 -6.83 -6.14
CA LEU A 17 -13.50 -6.30 -4.91
C LEU A 17 -14.59 -5.65 -4.06
N ASP A 18 -14.75 -6.14 -2.83
CA ASP A 18 -15.72 -5.56 -1.88
C ASP A 18 -15.37 -4.09 -1.59
N LEU A 19 -16.39 -3.24 -1.53
CA LEU A 19 -16.21 -1.80 -1.30
C LEU A 19 -15.50 -1.53 0.04
N LEU A 20 -15.80 -2.34 1.06
CA LEU A 20 -15.15 -2.22 2.36
C LEU A 20 -13.65 -2.52 2.26
N LEU A 21 -13.26 -3.51 1.45
CA LEU A 21 -11.87 -3.84 1.19
C LEU A 21 -11.15 -2.67 0.48
N ILE A 22 -11.78 -2.09 -0.55
CA ILE A 22 -11.23 -0.93 -1.27
C ILE A 22 -11.00 0.25 -0.32
N LEU A 23 -11.98 0.55 0.55
CA LEU A 23 -11.86 1.62 1.53
C LEU A 23 -10.72 1.36 2.53
N ARG A 24 -10.55 0.12 2.99
CA ARG A 24 -9.43 -0.25 3.87
C ARG A 24 -8.06 -0.06 3.20
N ILE A 25 -7.96 -0.41 1.92
CA ILE A 25 -6.73 -0.19 1.13
C ILE A 25 -6.46 1.32 1.01
N ALA A 26 -7.46 2.09 0.59
CA ALA A 26 -7.34 3.54 0.41
C ALA A 26 -6.97 4.27 1.71
N MET A 27 -7.58 3.90 2.84
CA MET A 27 -7.23 4.42 4.16
C MET A 27 -5.79 4.09 4.55
N SER A 28 -5.33 2.87 4.27
CA SER A 28 -3.96 2.45 4.58
C SER A 28 -2.94 3.22 3.75
N ILE A 29 -3.19 3.41 2.45
CA ILE A 29 -2.32 4.23 1.58
C ILE A 29 -2.28 5.68 2.06
N SER A 30 -3.44 6.25 2.40
CA SER A 30 -3.55 7.63 2.88
C SER A 30 -2.74 7.85 4.16
N LYS A 31 -2.80 6.92 5.11
CA LYS A 31 -2.01 6.95 6.35
C LYS A 31 -0.50 6.82 6.08
N GLY A 32 -0.09 5.95 5.15
CA GLY A 32 1.31 5.83 4.74
C GLY A 32 1.85 7.12 4.11
N MET A 33 1.06 7.76 3.24
CA MET A 33 1.42 9.04 2.63
C MET A 33 1.46 10.19 3.64
N GLU A 34 0.54 10.22 4.61
CA GLU A 34 0.59 11.17 5.72
C GLU A 34 1.89 11.02 6.53
N CYS A 35 2.28 9.78 6.86
CA CYS A 35 3.54 9.46 7.55
C CYS A 35 4.75 10.01 6.76
N LEU A 36 4.78 9.84 5.44
CA LEU A 36 5.85 10.41 4.60
C LEU A 36 5.84 11.94 4.59
N HIS A 37 4.69 12.54 4.35
CA HIS A 37 4.55 14.00 4.25
C HIS A 37 4.91 14.70 5.57
N GLN A 38 4.62 14.09 6.73
CA GLN A 38 5.06 14.58 8.04
C GLN A 38 6.58 14.68 8.16
N HIS A 39 7.33 13.88 7.41
CA HIS A 39 8.79 13.91 7.35
C HIS A 39 9.34 14.70 6.15
N ASN A 40 8.50 15.52 5.49
CA ASN A 40 8.83 16.27 4.26
C ASN A 40 9.33 15.40 3.11
N ILE A 41 8.93 14.14 3.10
CA ILE A 41 9.24 13.21 2.04
C ILE A 41 8.13 13.26 0.98
N ILE A 42 8.52 13.35 -0.29
CA ILE A 42 7.60 13.21 -1.43
C ILE A 42 7.88 11.86 -2.09
N HIS A 43 6.89 10.96 -2.13
CA HIS A 43 7.06 9.62 -2.73
C HIS A 43 7.38 9.66 -4.23
N ARG A 44 6.82 10.63 -4.97
CA ARG A 44 7.02 10.89 -6.42
C ARG A 44 6.56 9.81 -7.40
N ASP A 45 6.50 8.54 -6.98
CA ASP A 45 6.10 7.42 -7.85
C ASP A 45 4.96 6.60 -7.21
N LEU A 46 3.93 7.29 -6.71
CA LEU A 46 2.80 6.64 -6.05
C LEU A 46 1.92 5.93 -7.10
N LYS A 47 2.03 4.60 -7.16
CA LYS A 47 1.27 3.72 -8.06
C LYS A 47 1.03 2.35 -7.42
N THR A 48 0.05 1.61 -7.91
CA THR A 48 -0.35 0.29 -7.37
C THR A 48 0.78 -0.72 -7.37
N ALA A 49 1.68 -0.69 -8.37
CA ALA A 49 2.86 -1.56 -8.42
C ALA A 49 3.91 -1.27 -7.33
N ASN A 50 3.89 -0.08 -6.71
CA ASN A 50 4.80 0.31 -5.63
C ASN A 50 4.13 0.20 -4.24
N ILE A 51 2.89 -0.29 -4.17
CA ILE A 51 2.18 -0.51 -2.91
C ILE A 51 2.29 -2.00 -2.58
N LEU A 52 3.10 -2.33 -1.57
CA LEU A 52 3.30 -3.70 -1.11
C LEU A 52 2.12 -4.15 -0.25
N MET A 53 1.64 -5.38 -0.51
CA MET A 53 0.60 -6.04 0.27
C MET A 53 1.27 -6.99 1.27
N GLY A 54 0.94 -6.89 2.56
CA GLY A 54 1.46 -7.78 3.61
C GLY A 54 0.61 -9.04 3.77
N ASP A 55 1.22 -10.12 4.30
CA ASP A 55 0.60 -11.45 4.43
C ASP A 55 -0.68 -11.52 5.27
N ASN A 56 -0.93 -10.57 6.17
CA ASN A 56 -1.95 -10.84 7.19
C ASN A 56 -2.79 -9.65 7.65
N HIS A 57 -3.01 -8.66 6.80
CA HIS A 57 -4.19 -7.81 6.75
C HIS A 57 -3.90 -6.64 5.81
N VAL A 58 -4.95 -6.13 5.15
CA VAL A 58 -4.90 -4.82 4.50
C VAL A 58 -4.70 -3.77 5.59
N GLY A 59 -3.44 -3.47 5.85
CA GLY A 59 -2.98 -2.61 6.93
C GLY A 59 -1.49 -2.39 6.75
N CYS A 60 -1.11 -1.13 6.54
CA CYS A 60 0.28 -0.72 6.62
C CYS A 60 0.71 -0.87 8.08
N GLU A 61 1.15 -2.06 8.48
CA GLU A 61 1.58 -2.35 9.86
C GLU A 61 3.04 -1.97 10.13
N ASP A 62 3.75 -1.46 9.12
CA ASP A 62 5.09 -0.91 9.31
C ASP A 62 5.33 0.30 8.38
N CYS A 63 5.34 1.54 8.92
CA CYS A 63 5.91 2.71 8.21
C CYS A 63 7.39 2.44 7.82
N ARG A 64 8.04 1.43 8.43
CA ARG A 64 9.41 1.01 8.10
C ARG A 64 9.55 0.46 6.69
N LEU A 65 8.49 -0.06 6.07
CA LEU A 65 8.53 -0.58 4.69
C LEU A 65 8.58 0.54 3.64
N TRP A 66 7.96 1.69 3.89
CA TRP A 66 8.01 2.84 2.98
C TRP A 66 9.33 3.61 3.02
N CYS A 67 10.08 3.49 4.12
CA CYS A 67 11.39 4.12 4.30
C CYS A 67 12.56 3.15 3.98
N GLY A 68 12.26 1.86 3.75
CA GLY A 68 13.23 0.76 3.72
C GLY A 68 13.83 0.42 2.36
N SER A 69 13.61 1.21 1.32
CA SER A 69 14.29 1.03 0.04
C SER A 69 14.65 2.42 -0.49
N SER A 70 15.93 2.59 -0.76
CA SER A 70 16.57 3.84 -1.19
C SER A 70 15.68 4.67 -2.13
N TRP A 71 15.49 5.94 -1.76
CA TRP A 71 14.89 7.01 -2.57
C TRP A 71 15.40 7.03 -4.01
#